data_AF-A0A8T9BQM1-F1
#
_entry.id   AF-A0A8T9BQM1-F1
#
_cell.length_a   1.000
_cell.length_b   1.000
_cell.length_c   1.000
_cell.angle_alpha   90.00
_cell.angle_beta   90.00
_cell.angle_gamma   90.00
#
_symmetry.space_group_name_H-M   'P 1'
#
loop_
_entity.id
_entity.type
_entity.pdbx_description
1 polymer ?
#
loop_
_entity_poly.entity_id
_entity_poly.type
_entity_poly.pdbx_seq_one_letter_code
_entity_poly.pdbx_strand_id
1 'polypeptide(L)'
;MRRAIQTAVLAFGECLNRDGIEFHLVPEAQEVSGMPCNIGLPRAILEGEVQKLFEGDKDAMKVIGKIEYGAVVEGWNSKEGIWSTDKTAVEKRAAKLRAWLYTRHEKHIVLVTHGAFLHYSDTNN
;
A
#
# COMPACT_ATOMS: atom_id res chain seq x y z
N MET A 1 -4.38 0.15 -0.96
CA MET A 1 -5.84 0.36 -0.74
C MET A 1 -6.12 1.85 -0.59
N ARG A 2 -7.27 2.36 -1.06
CA ARG A 2 -7.60 3.81 -1.06
C ARG A 2 -7.38 4.49 0.29
N ARG A 3 -7.91 3.93 1.39
CA ARG A 3 -7.76 4.51 2.74
C ARG A 3 -6.31 4.62 3.22
N ALA A 4 -5.46 3.63 2.92
CA ALA A 4 -4.05 3.65 3.34
C ALA A 4 -3.26 4.69 2.54
N ILE A 5 -3.54 4.81 1.23
CA ILE A 5 -2.97 5.87 0.39
C ILE A 5 -3.40 7.24 0.95
N GLN A 6 -4.69 7.39 1.27
CA GLN A 6 -5.21 8.64 1.81
C GLN A 6 -4.52 9.02 3.13
N THR A 7 -4.35 8.07 4.05
CA THR A 7 -3.59 8.28 5.30
C THR A 7 -2.15 8.67 5.01
N ALA A 8 -1.46 8.00 4.08
CA ALA A 8 -0.07 8.30 3.75
C ALA A 8 0.08 9.75 3.22
N VAL A 9 -0.78 10.16 2.30
CA VAL A 9 -0.76 11.51 1.71
C VAL A 9 -1.07 12.57 2.76
N LEU A 10 -2.11 12.37 3.57
CA LEU A 10 -2.52 13.36 4.58
C LEU A 10 -1.54 13.47 5.75
N ALA A 11 -0.94 12.36 6.19
CA ALA A 11 -0.06 12.35 7.35
C ALA A 11 1.40 12.66 7.01
N PHE A 12 1.85 12.33 5.80
CA PHE A 12 3.26 12.45 5.39
C PHE A 12 3.45 13.29 4.14
N GLY A 13 2.43 14.02 3.68
CA GLY A 13 2.47 14.82 2.45
C GLY A 13 3.65 15.79 2.39
N GLU A 14 3.95 16.48 3.48
CA GLU A 14 5.12 17.38 3.58
C GLU A 14 6.45 16.64 3.37
N CYS A 15 6.60 15.43 3.96
CA CYS A 15 7.78 14.60 3.77
C CYS A 15 7.88 14.08 2.33
N LEU A 16 6.77 13.56 1.79
CA LEU A 16 6.67 13.01 0.44
C LEU A 16 6.88 14.09 -0.63
N ASN A 17 6.62 15.36 -0.32
CA ASN A 17 6.85 16.47 -1.25
C ASN A 17 8.32 16.82 -1.46
N ARG A 18 9.22 16.40 -0.57
CA ARG A 18 10.67 16.57 -0.71
C ARG A 18 11.21 15.75 -1.87
N ASP A 19 12.30 16.21 -2.44
CA ASP A 19 12.96 15.51 -3.55
C ASP A 19 13.69 14.27 -3.05
N GLY A 20 13.74 13.23 -3.89
CA GLY A 20 14.38 11.95 -3.57
C GLY A 20 13.61 11.04 -2.61
N ILE A 21 12.38 11.41 -2.22
CA ILE A 21 11.50 10.54 -1.44
C ILE A 21 10.63 9.70 -2.38
N GLU A 22 10.77 8.38 -2.29
CA GLU A 22 10.01 7.42 -3.08
C GLU A 22 8.65 7.11 -2.41
N PHE A 23 7.60 6.87 -3.23
CA PHE A 23 6.27 6.49 -2.73
C PHE A 23 5.75 5.24 -3.47
N HIS A 24 5.97 4.06 -2.89
CA HIS A 24 5.57 2.78 -3.48
C HIS A 24 4.23 2.28 -2.96
N LEU A 25 3.39 1.74 -3.86
CA LEU A 25 2.27 0.89 -3.46
C LEU A 25 2.71 -0.57 -3.43
N VAL A 26 2.51 -1.22 -2.28
CA VAL A 26 2.88 -2.63 -2.06
C VAL A 26 1.64 -3.47 -1.68
N PRO A 27 0.99 -4.14 -2.65
CA PRO A 27 -0.21 -4.93 -2.39
C PRO A 27 -0.05 -6.07 -1.38
N GLU A 28 1.17 -6.54 -1.14
CA GLU A 28 1.49 -7.50 -0.10
C GLU A 28 0.97 -7.04 1.27
N ALA A 29 0.99 -5.73 1.53
CA ALA A 29 0.54 -5.10 2.78
C ALA A 29 -0.98 -4.78 2.82
N GLN A 30 -1.79 -5.38 1.95
CA GLN A 30 -3.24 -5.17 1.97
C GLN A 30 -3.91 -5.86 3.17
N GLU A 31 -5.08 -5.33 3.54
CA GLU A 31 -5.92 -5.87 4.63
C GLU A 31 -6.26 -7.35 4.42
N VAL A 32 -6.39 -8.08 5.52
CA VAL A 32 -6.55 -9.53 5.55
C VAL A 32 -7.95 -9.95 5.12
N SER A 33 -9.00 -9.33 5.65
CA SER A 33 -10.37 -9.82 5.44
C SER A 33 -10.87 -9.63 4.00
N GLY A 34 -11.79 -10.49 3.57
CA GLY A 34 -12.51 -10.39 2.29
C GLY A 34 -13.76 -9.50 2.31
N MET A 35 -13.99 -8.72 3.38
CA MET A 35 -15.14 -7.79 3.40
C MET A 35 -15.04 -6.80 2.23
N PRO A 36 -16.15 -6.39 1.59
CA PRO A 36 -16.11 -5.50 0.43
C PRO A 36 -15.31 -4.21 0.64
N CYS A 37 -15.37 -3.61 1.83
CA CYS A 37 -14.60 -2.43 2.19
C CYS A 37 -13.08 -2.69 2.29
N ASN A 38 -12.66 -3.95 2.38
CA ASN A 38 -11.29 -4.44 2.50
C ASN A 38 -10.73 -5.03 1.19
N ILE A 39 -11.49 -4.88 0.10
CA ILE A 39 -11.07 -5.22 -1.25
C ILE A 39 -10.52 -3.96 -1.93
N GLY A 40 -9.35 -4.10 -2.55
CA GLY A 40 -8.73 -3.03 -3.32
C GLY A 40 -9.45 -2.75 -4.64
N LEU A 41 -9.16 -1.61 -5.25
CA LEU A 41 -9.63 -1.30 -6.60
C LEU A 41 -8.60 -1.80 -7.63
N PRO A 42 -9.03 -2.29 -8.80
CA PRO A 42 -8.12 -2.51 -9.92
C PRO A 42 -7.31 -1.24 -10.22
N ARG A 43 -6.06 -1.40 -10.70
CA ARG A 43 -5.12 -0.29 -10.88
C ARG A 43 -5.72 0.89 -11.67
N ALA A 44 -6.33 0.62 -12.82
CA ALA A 44 -6.94 1.64 -13.69
C ALA A 44 -8.02 2.47 -12.98
N ILE A 45 -8.77 1.86 -12.06
CA ILE A 45 -9.80 2.55 -11.28
C ILE A 45 -9.14 3.27 -10.09
N LEU A 46 -8.18 2.62 -9.41
CA LEU A 46 -7.51 3.16 -8.24
C LEU A 46 -6.80 4.48 -8.56
N GLU A 47 -6.08 4.58 -9.69
CA GLU A 47 -5.38 5.79 -10.10
C GLU A 47 -6.35 6.97 -10.21
N GLY A 48 -7.47 6.80 -10.92
CA GLY A 48 -8.49 7.83 -11.05
C GLY A 48 -9.15 8.22 -9.72
N GLU A 49 -9.43 7.24 -8.86
CA GLU A 49 -10.01 7.51 -7.53
C GLU A 49 -9.04 8.26 -6.60
N VAL A 50 -7.73 7.96 -6.68
CA VAL A 50 -6.72 8.71 -5.92
C VAL A 50 -6.61 10.15 -6.43
N GLN A 51 -6.68 10.39 -7.74
CA GLN A 51 -6.71 11.74 -8.30
C GLN A 51 -7.93 12.53 -7.81
N LYS A 52 -9.12 11.95 -7.86
CA LYS A 52 -10.36 12.58 -7.38
C LYS A 52 -10.32 12.91 -5.88
N LEU A 53 -9.69 12.05 -5.07
CA LEU A 53 -9.61 12.27 -3.61
C LEU A 53 -8.90 13.55 -3.21
N PHE A 54 -7.97 14.03 -4.05
CA PHE A 54 -7.11 15.17 -3.77
C PHE A 54 -7.28 16.29 -4.79
N GLU A 55 -8.37 16.26 -5.57
CA GLU A 55 -8.67 17.29 -6.55
C GLU A 55 -8.76 18.66 -5.85
N GLY A 56 -8.01 19.64 -6.36
CA GLY A 56 -7.94 20.99 -5.81
C GLY A 56 -6.83 21.21 -4.77
N ASP A 57 -6.22 20.15 -4.22
CA ASP A 57 -5.07 20.25 -3.31
C ASP A 57 -3.76 20.09 -4.09
N LYS A 58 -3.11 21.20 -4.43
CA LYS A 58 -1.89 21.18 -5.26
C LYS A 58 -0.75 20.37 -4.63
N ASP A 59 -0.60 20.40 -3.32
CA ASP A 59 0.48 19.72 -2.63
C ASP A 59 0.23 18.21 -2.57
N ALA A 60 -1.01 17.79 -2.30
CA ALA A 60 -1.39 16.39 -2.38
C ALA A 60 -1.32 15.86 -3.82
N MET A 61 -1.73 16.66 -4.81
CA MET A 61 -1.65 16.30 -6.23
C MET A 61 -0.20 16.05 -6.68
N LYS A 62 0.76 16.85 -6.19
CA LYS A 62 2.19 16.61 -6.41
C LYS A 62 2.65 15.29 -5.78
N VAL A 63 2.22 15.00 -4.55
CA VAL A 63 2.55 13.75 -3.86
C VAL A 63 2.01 12.53 -4.60
N ILE A 64 0.74 12.53 -5.00
CA ILE A 64 0.15 11.38 -5.69
C ILE A 64 0.75 11.16 -7.07
N GLY A 65 1.29 12.21 -7.70
CA GLY A 65 2.06 12.11 -8.94
C GLY A 65 3.38 11.35 -8.80
N LYS A 66 3.86 11.12 -7.57
CA LYS A 66 5.05 10.32 -7.26
C LYS A 66 4.74 8.85 -6.94
N ILE A 67 3.46 8.44 -6.97
CA ILE A 67 3.09 7.08 -6.60
C ILE A 67 3.61 6.08 -7.65
N GLU A 68 4.38 5.11 -7.19
CA GLU A 68 4.84 3.98 -7.97
C GLU A 68 3.85 2.80 -7.87
N TYR A 69 3.17 2.52 -8.99
CA TYR A 69 2.12 1.50 -9.11
C TYR A 69 2.64 0.14 -9.58
N GLY A 70 3.95 -0.05 -9.75
CA GLY A 70 4.55 -1.23 -10.38
C GLY A 70 4.13 -2.56 -9.77
N ALA A 71 3.94 -2.63 -8.45
CA ALA A 71 3.50 -3.85 -7.77
C ALA A 71 1.97 -4.07 -7.79
N VAL A 72 1.17 -3.07 -8.18
CA VAL A 72 -0.29 -3.12 -8.29
C VAL A 72 -0.69 -3.81 -9.60
N VAL A 73 -0.37 -5.10 -9.67
CA VAL A 73 -0.61 -5.96 -10.83
C VAL A 73 -2.07 -6.38 -10.97
N GLU A 74 -2.47 -6.86 -12.15
CA GLU A 74 -3.80 -7.43 -12.34
C GLU A 74 -4.08 -8.55 -11.32
N GLY A 75 -5.31 -8.57 -10.78
CA GLY A 75 -5.73 -9.56 -9.79
C GLY A 75 -5.19 -9.35 -8.36
N TRP A 76 -4.41 -8.29 -8.08
CA TRP A 76 -3.89 -8.02 -6.72
C TRP A 76 -4.98 -7.95 -5.64
N ASN A 77 -6.19 -7.56 -6.04
CA ASN A 77 -7.36 -7.36 -5.19
C ASN A 77 -8.34 -8.54 -5.21
N SER A 78 -7.99 -9.68 -5.84
CA SER A 78 -8.87 -10.85 -6.00
C SER A 78 -9.31 -11.50 -4.69
N LYS A 79 -8.50 -11.37 -3.63
CA LYS A 79 -8.63 -12.17 -2.39
C LYS A 79 -8.53 -13.69 -2.64
N GLU A 80 -7.77 -14.08 -3.67
CA GLU A 80 -7.54 -15.47 -4.04
C GLU A 80 -6.03 -15.79 -4.15
N GLY A 81 -5.66 -17.06 -4.04
CA GLY A 81 -4.27 -17.51 -4.15
C GLY A 81 -3.34 -16.84 -3.13
N ILE A 82 -2.26 -16.20 -3.59
CA ILE A 82 -1.36 -15.43 -2.71
C ILE A 82 -2.07 -14.22 -2.05
N TRP A 83 -3.15 -13.73 -2.66
CA TRP A 83 -3.97 -12.64 -2.14
C TRP A 83 -5.07 -13.13 -1.20
N SER A 84 -5.20 -14.44 -1.00
CA SER A 84 -6.21 -15.05 -0.12
C SER A 84 -6.21 -14.45 1.28
N THR A 85 -7.37 -14.52 1.90
CA THR A 85 -7.61 -14.15 3.29
C THR A 85 -7.07 -15.20 4.27
N ASP A 86 -6.66 -16.37 3.77
CA ASP A 86 -6.14 -17.46 4.59
C ASP A 86 -4.83 -17.10 5.28
N LYS A 87 -4.69 -17.53 6.54
CA LYS A 87 -3.51 -17.27 7.39
C LYS A 87 -2.19 -17.50 6.64
N THR A 88 -2.04 -18.66 6.02
CA THR A 88 -0.83 -19.04 5.27
C THR A 88 -0.53 -18.10 4.10
N ALA A 89 -1.55 -17.62 3.38
CA ALA A 89 -1.36 -16.68 2.27
C ALA A 89 -0.92 -15.30 2.79
N VAL A 90 -1.53 -14.84 3.88
CA VAL A 90 -1.16 -13.58 4.56
C VAL A 90 0.27 -13.65 5.09
N GLU A 91 0.66 -14.74 5.74
CA GLU A 91 2.03 -14.97 6.23
C GLU A 91 3.05 -14.94 5.10
N LYS A 92 2.74 -15.58 3.97
CA LYS A 92 3.59 -15.53 2.76
C LYS A 92 3.73 -14.12 2.22
N ARG A 93 2.65 -13.33 2.18
CA ARG A 93 2.71 -11.91 1.78
C ARG A 93 3.54 -11.09 2.74
N ALA A 94 3.37 -11.29 4.04
CA ALA A 94 4.16 -10.60 5.06
C ALA A 94 5.65 -10.95 4.96
N ALA A 95 5.99 -12.23 4.74
CA ALA A 95 7.37 -12.65 4.51
C ALA A 95 7.96 -12.03 3.23
N LYS A 96 7.20 -12.01 2.14
CA LYS A 96 7.61 -11.37 0.88
C LYS A 96 7.84 -9.87 1.05
N LEU A 97 6.95 -9.18 1.76
CA LEU A 97 7.10 -7.76 2.07
C LEU A 97 8.36 -7.51 2.90
N ARG A 98 8.59 -8.28 3.97
CA ARG A 98 9.81 -8.17 4.79
C ARG A 98 11.08 -8.40 3.98
N ALA A 99 11.09 -9.42 3.12
CA ALA A 99 12.22 -9.68 2.25
C ALA A 99 12.49 -8.51 1.29
N TRP A 100 11.44 -7.93 0.70
CA TRP A 100 11.58 -6.73 -0.14
C TRP A 100 12.11 -5.54 0.65
N LEU A 101 11.55 -5.27 1.84
CA LEU A 101 12.03 -4.20 2.74
C LEU A 101 13.50 -4.38 3.14
N TYR A 102 13.95 -5.62 3.36
CA TYR A 102 15.34 -5.92 3.71
C TYR A 102 16.33 -5.61 2.57
N THR A 103 15.87 -5.63 1.31
CA THR A 103 16.70 -5.27 0.14
C THR A 103 16.78 -3.77 -0.12
N ARG A 104 16.01 -2.95 0.61
CA ARG A 104 16.00 -1.50 0.46
C ARG A 104 17.26 -0.87 1.04
N HIS A 105 17.74 0.18 0.38
CA HIS A 105 18.96 0.89 0.78
C HIS A 105 18.65 2.06 1.72
N GLU A 106 17.38 2.45 1.80
CA GLU A 106 16.90 3.56 2.60
C GLU A 106 17.03 3.27 4.09
N LYS A 107 17.61 4.22 4.81
CA LYS A 107 17.80 4.12 6.26
C LYS A 107 16.47 4.11 7.04
N HIS A 108 15.46 4.80 6.52
CA HIS A 108 14.17 4.96 7.17
C HIS A 108 13.06 4.69 6.16
N ILE A 109 12.17 3.76 6.48
CA ILE A 109 11.02 3.39 5.67
C ILE A 109 9.77 3.49 6.54
N VAL A 110 8.73 4.13 6.01
CA VAL A 110 7.41 4.19 6.65
C VAL A 110 6.46 3.28 5.88
N LEU A 111 5.88 2.29 6.55
CA LEU A 111 4.83 1.44 6.00
C LEU A 111 3.47 1.88 6.52
N VAL A 112 2.62 2.39 5.63
CA VAL A 112 1.21 2.69 5.95
C VAL A 112 0.34 1.52 5.49
N THR A 113 -0.23 0.79 6.44
CA THR A 113 -0.98 -0.45 6.20
C THR A 113 -2.25 -0.52 7.08
N HIS A 114 -2.70 -1.71 7.44
CA HIS A 114 -3.96 -1.99 8.11
C HIS A 114 -3.75 -2.79 9.39
N GLY A 115 -4.62 -2.57 10.38
CA GLY A 115 -4.50 -3.17 11.71
C GLY A 115 -4.38 -4.69 11.69
N ALA A 116 -5.22 -5.38 10.94
CA ALA A 116 -5.17 -6.85 10.94
C ALA A 116 -3.90 -7.38 10.26
N PHE A 117 -3.40 -6.70 9.22
CA PHE A 117 -2.15 -7.09 8.56
C PHE A 117 -0.91 -6.87 9.46
N LEU A 118 -0.92 -5.86 10.33
CA LEU A 118 0.21 -5.58 11.23
C LEU A 118 0.56 -6.76 12.15
N HIS A 119 -0.45 -7.54 12.57
CA HIS A 119 -0.23 -8.75 13.37
C HIS A 119 0.59 -9.84 12.64
N TYR A 120 0.71 -9.76 11.32
CA TYR A 120 1.51 -10.67 10.51
C TYR A 120 2.86 -10.09 10.10
N SER A 121 3.03 -8.77 10.21
CA SER A 121 4.29 -8.10 9.86
C SER A 121 5.35 -8.25 10.96
N ASP A 122 4.93 -8.35 12.22
CA ASP A 122 5.83 -8.52 13.36
C ASP A 122 6.41 -9.95 13.41
N THR A 123 7.70 -10.04 13.73
CA THR A 123 8.49 -11.28 13.68
C THR A 123 8.32 -12.21 14.89
N ASN A 124 7.27 -12.03 15.70
CA ASN A 124 7.08 -12.78 16.95
C ASN A 124 6.10 -13.97 16.83
N ASN A 125 5.89 -14.51 15.64
CA ASN A 125 5.16 -15.77 15.43
C ASN A 125 6.11 -16.92 15.10
#